data_AF-A0A3C0N9M8-F1
#
_entry.id   AF-A0A3C0N9M8-F1
#
_cell.length_a   1.000
_cell.length_b   1.000
_cell.length_c   1.000
_cell.angle_alpha   90.00
_cell.angle_beta   90.00
_cell.angle_gamma   90.00
#
_symmetry.space_group_name_H-M   'P 1'
#
loop_
_entity.id
_entity.type
_entity.pdbx_description
1 polymer ?
#
loop_
_entity_poly.entity_id
_entity_poly.type
_entity_poly.pdbx_seq_one_letter_code
_entity_poly.pdbx_strand_id
1 'polypeptide(L)'
;MENKQYLTFSSQNLHYGIEAALVQEIFPIPELTPIVETFTNIIGIINLREQTVPIMHLDLLQGHPLKGCHFSDYVIIMQCDDLQMGLVVHQLDEVLELNTEVIETEPSTELICDINPAFIAGVYQGDYGNIILLNLKTLVRQLDAVLPLIWDAQMQLDIMAESSNNEVEQQLEQELSQQNEELQMPQITSSFFDLYCPDATPEERAIFRQRADNIRKQTESLKVTNKLMPMAVISLSNQYFGLDLELVRAFTNISNLTPIPCCPNHIVGNMNLRGEIVTLVDIRNVLNLPTTPISVGSPAVVVQVDDIVAGLPVDQVLEMTYLNPTDMTSLSGILSDFGEQYLQGTAFFQEKMLNILDLPKILTQGKLAVNEEV
;
A
#
# COMPACT_ATOMS: atom_id res chain seq x y z
N MET A 1 21.37 20.31 0.59
CA MET A 1 20.92 19.16 1.37
C MET A 1 19.50 18.90 0.94
N GLU A 2 19.32 17.90 0.09
CA GLU A 2 18.00 17.50 -0.41
C GLU A 2 17.65 16.22 0.33
N ASN A 3 16.78 16.34 1.31
CA ASN A 3 16.18 15.19 1.97
C ASN A 3 15.12 14.62 1.04
N LYS A 4 15.11 13.30 0.92
CA LYS A 4 14.11 12.57 0.15
C LYS A 4 13.41 11.57 1.05
N GLN A 5 12.11 11.43 0.85
CA GLN A 5 11.33 10.42 1.52
C GLN A 5 11.41 9.10 0.76
N TYR A 6 11.60 8.01 1.49
CA TYR A 6 11.67 6.66 0.98
C TYR A 6 10.62 5.80 1.67
N LEU A 7 9.72 5.21 0.88
CA LEU A 7 8.85 4.16 1.38
C LEU A 7 9.68 2.89 1.55
N THR A 8 9.73 2.37 2.77
CA THR A 8 10.47 1.15 3.10
C THR A 8 9.55 -0.04 3.25
N PHE A 9 10.08 -1.21 2.91
CA PHE A 9 9.36 -2.48 2.95
C PHE A 9 10.37 -3.61 3.13
N SER A 10 9.88 -4.74 3.63
CA SER A 10 10.67 -5.93 3.87
C SER A 10 10.22 -7.08 2.97
N SER A 11 11.21 -7.80 2.44
CA SER A 11 10.99 -9.13 1.87
C SER A 11 12.03 -10.09 2.43
N GLN A 12 11.56 -11.23 2.89
CA GLN A 12 12.36 -12.24 3.59
C GLN A 12 13.05 -11.63 4.82
N ASN A 13 14.36 -11.41 4.78
CA ASN A 13 15.17 -10.84 5.88
C ASN A 13 15.87 -9.53 5.49
N LEU A 14 15.47 -8.92 4.36
CA LEU A 14 16.12 -7.74 3.81
C LEU A 14 15.12 -6.58 3.74
N HIS A 15 15.63 -5.38 4.03
CA HIS A 15 14.86 -4.14 3.98
C HIS A 15 15.21 -3.37 2.72
N TYR A 16 14.19 -2.83 2.10
CA TYR A 16 14.28 -2.11 0.83
C TYR A 16 13.64 -0.74 0.97
N GLY A 17 14.05 0.18 0.10
CA GLY A 17 13.46 1.50 0.00
C GLY A 17 13.26 1.93 -1.45
N ILE A 18 12.17 2.62 -1.72
CA ILE A 18 11.92 3.32 -2.98
C ILE A 18 11.56 4.77 -2.68
N GLU A 19 11.91 5.70 -3.57
CA GLU A 19 11.53 7.11 -3.37
C GLU A 19 10.01 7.23 -3.31
N ALA A 20 9.49 7.76 -2.21
CA ALA A 20 8.05 7.91 -1.98
C ALA A 20 7.38 8.81 -3.03
N ALA A 21 8.14 9.77 -3.58
CA ALA A 21 7.67 10.63 -4.66
C ALA A 21 7.34 9.89 -5.98
N LEU A 22 7.86 8.67 -6.15
CA LEU A 22 7.59 7.83 -7.33
C LEU A 22 6.44 6.85 -7.09
N VAL A 23 6.01 6.68 -5.84
CA VAL A 23 4.88 5.81 -5.47
C VAL A 23 3.58 6.53 -5.81
N GLN A 24 2.77 5.91 -6.66
CA GLN A 24 1.45 6.39 -6.99
C GLN A 24 0.38 5.75 -6.12
N GLU A 25 0.39 4.44 -5.90
CA GLU A 25 -0.65 3.76 -5.14
C GLU A 25 -0.09 2.56 -4.38
N ILE A 26 -0.71 2.21 -3.25
CA ILE A 26 -0.37 1.00 -2.52
C ILE A 26 -1.67 0.35 -2.07
N PHE A 27 -1.85 -0.92 -2.41
CA PHE A 27 -3.03 -1.67 -2.02
C PHE A 27 -2.69 -3.14 -1.77
N PRO A 28 -3.49 -3.85 -0.97
CA PRO A 28 -3.35 -5.29 -0.81
C PRO A 28 -3.49 -6.01 -2.17
N ILE A 29 -2.72 -7.08 -2.36
CA ILE A 29 -2.66 -7.78 -3.66
C ILE A 29 -4.06 -8.20 -4.17
N PRO A 30 -4.44 -7.81 -5.41
CA PRO A 30 -5.68 -8.25 -6.05
C PRO A 30 -5.45 -9.53 -6.88
N GLU A 31 -6.52 -10.09 -7.46
CA GLU A 31 -6.34 -11.11 -8.49
C GLU A 31 -5.61 -10.48 -9.68
N LEU A 32 -4.45 -11.06 -10.04
CA LEU A 32 -3.67 -10.63 -11.20
C LEU A 32 -4.07 -11.47 -12.41
N THR A 33 -3.92 -10.94 -13.62
CA THR A 33 -3.94 -11.78 -14.81
C THR A 33 -2.51 -12.25 -15.11
N PRO A 34 -2.20 -13.55 -14.96
CA PRO A 34 -0.83 -14.01 -15.04
C PRO A 34 -0.29 -13.94 -16.47
N ILE A 35 0.99 -13.58 -16.60
CA ILE A 35 1.73 -13.66 -17.86
C ILE A 35 2.76 -14.78 -17.69
N VAL A 36 2.55 -15.90 -18.38
CA VAL A 36 3.42 -17.07 -18.28
C VAL A 36 4.52 -16.97 -19.34
N GLU A 37 5.62 -16.32 -19.00
CA GLU A 37 6.81 -16.24 -19.85
C GLU A 37 8.07 -16.61 -19.07
N THR A 38 8.93 -17.43 -19.67
CA THR A 38 10.05 -18.07 -18.96
C THR A 38 11.20 -17.13 -18.58
N PHE A 39 11.16 -15.85 -18.98
CA PHE A 39 12.27 -14.91 -18.84
C PHE A 39 11.90 -13.55 -18.26
N THR A 40 10.67 -13.35 -17.79
CA THR A 40 10.24 -12.05 -17.27
C THR A 40 10.12 -12.10 -15.75
N ASN A 41 10.44 -10.98 -15.10
CA ASN A 41 10.24 -10.79 -13.65
C ASN A 41 8.79 -10.38 -13.31
N ILE A 42 7.89 -10.54 -14.28
CA ILE A 42 6.49 -10.12 -14.24
C ILE A 42 5.66 -11.33 -13.87
N ILE A 43 4.89 -11.21 -12.80
CA ILE A 43 3.98 -12.27 -12.36
C ILE A 43 2.58 -12.11 -12.97
N GLY A 44 2.27 -10.93 -13.48
CA GLY A 44 1.01 -10.68 -14.16
C GLY A 44 0.79 -9.21 -14.46
N ILE A 45 -0.42 -8.92 -14.92
CA ILE A 45 -0.92 -7.58 -15.19
C ILE A 45 -2.19 -7.35 -14.40
N ILE A 46 -2.47 -6.07 -14.13
CA ILE A 46 -3.75 -5.62 -13.61
C ILE A 46 -4.30 -4.52 -14.50
N ASN A 47 -5.62 -4.40 -14.54
CA ASN A 47 -6.26 -3.22 -15.10
C ASN A 47 -6.46 -2.20 -13.97
N LEU A 48 -5.56 -1.23 -13.90
CA LEU A 48 -5.67 -0.09 -12.99
C LEU A 48 -6.32 1.05 -13.76
N ARG A 49 -7.62 1.27 -13.54
CA ARG A 49 -8.39 2.38 -14.14
C ARG A 49 -8.25 2.50 -15.67
N GLU A 50 -8.53 1.41 -16.38
CA GLU A 50 -8.41 1.29 -17.85
C GLU A 50 -6.97 1.28 -18.39
N GLN A 51 -5.96 1.33 -17.51
CA GLN A 51 -4.57 1.17 -17.88
C GLN A 51 -4.07 -0.21 -17.43
N THR A 52 -3.48 -0.95 -18.37
CA THR A 52 -2.81 -2.21 -18.05
C THR A 52 -1.48 -1.90 -17.38
N VAL A 53 -1.38 -2.27 -16.10
CA VAL A 53 -0.17 -2.08 -15.30
C VAL A 53 0.49 -3.43 -15.06
N PRO A 54 1.74 -3.62 -15.50
CA PRO A 54 2.51 -4.83 -15.23
C PRO A 54 2.94 -4.90 -13.78
N ILE A 55 2.78 -6.07 -13.19
CA ILE A 55 3.07 -6.36 -11.78
C ILE A 55 4.24 -7.34 -11.72
N MET A 56 5.32 -6.90 -11.06
CA MET A 56 6.49 -7.71 -10.79
C MET A 56 6.50 -8.16 -9.33
N HIS A 57 7.26 -9.20 -9.02
CA HIS A 57 7.49 -9.62 -7.64
C HIS A 57 8.94 -9.33 -7.23
N LEU A 58 9.11 -8.80 -6.02
CA LEU A 58 10.43 -8.41 -5.52
C LEU A 58 11.43 -9.58 -5.47
N ASP A 59 10.99 -10.77 -5.05
CA ASP A 59 11.83 -11.97 -5.05
C ASP A 59 12.37 -12.33 -6.44
N LEU A 60 11.55 -12.23 -7.50
CA LEU A 60 11.97 -12.53 -8.87
C LEU A 60 13.02 -11.53 -9.36
N LEU A 61 12.85 -10.24 -9.02
CA LEU A 61 13.84 -9.20 -9.36
C LEU A 61 15.22 -9.49 -8.76
N GLN A 62 15.26 -10.19 -7.63
CA GLN A 62 16.50 -10.56 -6.95
C GLN A 62 17.09 -11.90 -7.42
N GLY A 63 16.39 -12.61 -8.31
CA GLY A 63 16.77 -13.95 -8.77
C GLY A 63 16.38 -15.06 -7.79
N HIS A 64 15.56 -14.78 -6.79
CA HIS A 64 15.01 -15.78 -5.90
C HIS A 64 13.81 -16.49 -6.55
N PRO A 65 13.64 -17.80 -6.33
CA PRO A 65 12.46 -18.51 -6.80
C PRO A 65 11.24 -17.99 -6.04
N LEU A 66 10.21 -17.60 -6.78
CA LEU A 66 8.94 -17.20 -6.20
C LEU A 66 8.29 -18.40 -5.48
N LYS A 67 7.99 -18.24 -4.19
CA LYS A 67 7.33 -19.28 -3.37
C LYS A 67 5.80 -19.20 -3.40
N GLY A 68 5.27 -18.14 -4.00
CA GLY A 68 3.85 -17.79 -4.01
C GLY A 68 3.62 -16.39 -3.44
N CYS A 69 2.42 -15.87 -3.64
CA CYS A 69 1.95 -14.64 -3.03
C CYS A 69 0.97 -14.97 -1.88
N HIS A 70 0.97 -14.16 -0.85
CA HIS A 70 0.08 -14.27 0.29
C HIS A 70 -1.03 -13.23 0.21
N PHE A 71 -2.17 -13.51 0.84
CA PHE A 71 -3.31 -12.59 0.89
C PHE A 71 -3.00 -11.24 1.55
N SER A 72 -1.98 -11.21 2.42
CA SER A 72 -1.46 -10.03 3.13
C SER A 72 -0.41 -9.24 2.36
N ASP A 73 0.02 -9.71 1.18
CA ASP A 73 1.01 -8.99 0.37
C ASP A 73 0.43 -7.68 -0.17
N TYR A 74 1.30 -6.73 -0.47
CA TYR A 74 0.94 -5.42 -1.01
C TYR A 74 1.51 -5.25 -2.41
N VAL A 75 0.76 -4.56 -3.26
CA VAL A 75 1.21 -4.06 -4.56
C VAL A 75 1.48 -2.58 -4.41
N ILE A 76 2.72 -2.18 -4.67
CA ILE A 76 3.14 -0.78 -4.76
C ILE A 76 3.17 -0.40 -6.23
N ILE A 77 2.27 0.48 -6.65
CA ILE A 77 2.25 1.09 -7.96
C ILE A 77 3.18 2.30 -7.97
N MET A 78 4.09 2.32 -8.94
CA MET A 78 5.08 3.37 -9.12
C MET A 78 5.00 3.94 -10.53
N GLN A 79 5.29 5.23 -10.66
CA GLN A 79 5.49 5.90 -11.94
C GLN A 79 6.96 6.17 -12.14
N CYS A 80 7.50 5.70 -13.26
CA CYS A 80 8.85 6.04 -13.67
C CYS A 80 8.82 6.49 -15.13
N ASP A 81 9.18 7.76 -15.34
CA ASP A 81 8.99 8.46 -16.62
C ASP A 81 7.52 8.36 -17.08
N ASP A 82 7.27 7.85 -18.29
CA ASP A 82 5.91 7.68 -18.84
C ASP A 82 5.31 6.30 -18.56
N LEU A 83 6.03 5.43 -17.84
CA LEU A 83 5.61 4.05 -17.59
C LEU A 83 5.19 3.84 -16.14
N GLN A 84 4.03 3.19 -15.98
CA GLN A 84 3.50 2.79 -14.69
C GLN A 84 3.75 1.29 -14.48
N MET A 85 4.15 0.91 -13.28
CA MET A 85 4.46 -0.48 -12.95
C MET A 85 4.18 -0.78 -11.48
N GLY A 86 3.84 -2.02 -11.17
CA GLY A 86 3.63 -2.48 -9.81
C GLY A 86 4.71 -3.42 -9.32
N LEU A 87 4.96 -3.36 -8.01
CA LEU A 87 5.86 -4.25 -7.30
C LEU A 87 5.12 -4.90 -6.14
N VAL A 88 5.09 -6.23 -6.12
CA VAL A 88 4.59 -7.01 -4.98
C VAL A 88 5.67 -7.12 -3.92
N VAL A 89 5.27 -6.79 -2.70
CA VAL A 89 6.08 -6.87 -1.48
C VAL A 89 5.29 -7.57 -0.38
N HIS A 90 5.99 -8.29 0.49
CA HIS A 90 5.32 -9.02 1.58
C HIS A 90 4.84 -8.12 2.71
N GLN A 91 5.62 -7.09 3.05
CA GLN A 91 5.30 -6.21 4.16
C GLN A 91 5.82 -4.80 3.92
N LEU A 92 4.96 -3.81 4.19
CA LEU A 92 5.35 -2.40 4.26
C LEU A 92 5.88 -2.08 5.65
N ASP A 93 6.96 -1.30 5.71
CA ASP A 93 7.59 -0.89 6.96
C ASP A 93 7.18 0.57 7.27
N GLU A 94 8.07 1.54 7.06
CA GLU A 94 7.85 2.97 7.36
C GLU A 94 8.29 3.88 6.20
N VAL A 95 7.91 5.15 6.24
CA VAL A 95 8.48 6.15 5.33
C VAL A 95 9.65 6.84 6.03
N LEU A 96 10.85 6.70 5.48
CA LEU A 96 12.07 7.30 6.01
C LEU A 96 12.45 8.56 5.25
N GLU A 97 12.76 9.64 5.95
CA GLU A 97 13.38 10.82 5.35
C GLU A 97 14.91 10.67 5.41
N LEU A 98 15.52 10.41 4.26
CA LEU A 98 16.95 10.17 4.13
C LEU A 98 17.63 11.35 3.43
N ASN A 99 18.77 11.77 3.98
CA ASN A 99 19.65 12.70 3.29
C ASN A 99 20.45 11.93 2.23
N THR A 100 20.55 12.48 1.03
CA THR A 100 21.31 11.86 -0.07
C THR A 100 22.80 11.66 0.23
N GLU A 101 23.37 12.38 1.20
CA GLU A 101 24.77 12.22 1.61
C GLU A 101 25.05 10.97 2.47
N VAL A 102 24.04 10.44 3.16
CA VAL A 102 24.19 9.23 4.01
C VAL A 102 23.92 7.94 3.25
N ILE A 103 23.61 8.05 1.95
CA ILE A 103 23.38 6.91 1.06
C ILE A 103 24.71 6.48 0.46
N GLU A 104 25.14 5.26 0.75
CA GLU A 104 26.30 4.65 0.12
C GLU A 104 25.91 4.15 -1.28
N THR A 105 26.36 4.83 -2.33
CA THR A 105 26.04 4.48 -3.72
C THR A 105 26.90 3.34 -4.28
N GLU A 106 27.97 2.97 -3.58
CA GLU A 106 28.83 1.82 -3.90
C GLU A 106 28.78 0.83 -2.73
N PRO A 107 27.82 -0.10 -2.70
CA PRO A 107 27.65 -0.99 -1.55
C PRO A 107 28.91 -1.83 -1.31
N SER A 108 29.28 -1.99 -0.04
CA SER A 108 30.35 -2.91 0.36
C SER A 108 30.02 -4.36 -0.03
N THR A 109 31.05 -5.12 -0.42
CA THR A 109 30.95 -6.44 -1.07
C THR A 109 30.19 -7.51 -0.26
N GLU A 110 29.97 -7.30 1.03
CA GLU A 110 29.27 -8.23 1.95
C GLU A 110 27.75 -8.23 1.76
N LEU A 111 27.15 -7.16 1.21
CA LEU A 111 25.71 -7.05 0.91
C LEU A 111 25.33 -7.62 -0.48
N ILE A 112 26.31 -7.87 -1.34
CA ILE A 112 26.12 -8.11 -2.79
C ILE A 112 25.88 -9.60 -3.12
N CYS A 113 25.99 -10.50 -2.13
CA CYS A 113 25.94 -11.94 -2.41
C CYS A 113 24.58 -12.43 -2.93
N ASP A 114 23.48 -11.76 -2.57
CA ASP A 114 22.12 -12.26 -2.79
C ASP A 114 21.23 -11.31 -3.64
N ILE A 115 21.76 -10.16 -4.11
CA ILE A 115 20.99 -9.17 -4.88
C ILE A 115 21.78 -8.73 -6.10
N ASN A 116 21.10 -8.66 -7.25
CA ASN A 116 21.69 -8.12 -8.46
C ASN A 116 21.99 -6.61 -8.29
N PRO A 117 23.27 -6.19 -8.36
CA PRO A 117 23.68 -4.81 -8.11
C PRO A 117 23.09 -3.80 -9.09
N ALA A 118 22.61 -4.24 -10.26
CA ALA A 118 21.95 -3.37 -11.22
C ALA A 118 20.67 -2.73 -10.67
N PHE A 119 20.02 -3.37 -9.68
CA PHE A 119 18.81 -2.86 -9.04
C PHE A 119 19.08 -2.07 -7.77
N ILE A 120 20.34 -1.85 -7.39
CA ILE A 120 20.71 -1.08 -6.21
C ILE A 120 21.03 0.35 -6.66
N ALA A 121 20.26 1.32 -6.17
CA ALA A 121 20.57 2.75 -6.31
C ALA A 121 21.55 3.23 -5.23
N GLY A 122 21.47 2.60 -4.05
CA GLY A 122 22.37 2.83 -2.93
C GLY A 122 21.94 2.02 -1.72
N VAL A 123 22.74 2.06 -0.66
CA VAL A 123 22.44 1.43 0.62
C VAL A 123 22.49 2.50 1.70
N TYR A 124 21.45 2.54 2.51
CA TYR A 124 21.41 3.36 3.71
C TYR A 124 21.66 2.48 4.92
N GLN A 125 22.69 2.79 5.69
CA GLN A 125 22.98 2.11 6.95
C GLN A 125 22.36 2.92 8.10
N GLY A 126 21.20 2.46 8.57
CA GLY A 126 20.47 3.07 9.67
C GLY A 126 20.49 2.23 10.95
N ASP A 127 19.73 2.66 11.95
CA ASP A 127 19.59 1.97 13.23
C ASP A 127 18.96 0.56 13.11
N TYR A 128 18.28 0.29 11.99
CA TYR A 128 17.60 -0.98 11.67
C TYR A 128 18.42 -1.91 10.76
N GLY A 129 19.70 -1.62 10.58
CA GLY A 129 20.56 -2.32 9.64
C GLY A 129 20.54 -1.68 8.26
N ASN A 130 20.83 -2.49 7.24
CA ASN A 130 21.05 -2.00 5.88
C ASN A 130 19.73 -1.96 5.12
N ILE A 131 19.35 -0.77 4.65
CA ILE A 131 18.20 -0.55 3.78
C ILE A 131 18.70 -0.37 2.35
N ILE A 132 18.21 -1.22 1.46
CA ILE A 132 18.66 -1.28 0.08
C ILE A 132 17.71 -0.43 -0.78
N LEU A 133 18.21 0.69 -1.28
CA LEU A 133 17.42 1.59 -2.11
C LEU A 133 17.38 1.04 -3.53
N LEU A 134 16.18 0.79 -4.06
CA LEU A 134 16.01 0.18 -5.37
C LEU A 134 16.14 1.20 -6.50
N ASN A 135 16.85 0.81 -7.55
CA ASN A 135 17.01 1.58 -8.78
C ASN A 135 15.87 1.28 -9.76
N LEU A 136 14.81 2.09 -9.69
CA LEU A 136 13.63 1.93 -10.54
C LEU A 136 13.92 2.13 -12.04
N LYS A 137 14.96 2.90 -12.41
CA LYS A 137 15.32 3.09 -13.83
C LYS A 137 15.82 1.80 -14.47
N THR A 138 16.50 0.95 -13.71
CA THR A 138 16.91 -0.37 -14.21
C THR A 138 15.70 -1.29 -14.40
N LEU A 139 14.69 -1.18 -13.53
CA LEU A 139 13.44 -1.95 -13.64
C LEU A 139 12.66 -1.57 -14.91
N VAL A 140 12.52 -0.28 -15.19
CA VAL A 140 11.83 0.20 -16.41
C VAL A 140 12.50 -0.31 -17.68
N ARG A 141 13.84 -0.32 -17.75
CA ARG A 141 14.56 -0.82 -18.93
C ARG A 141 14.27 -2.29 -19.23
N GLN A 142 14.00 -3.10 -18.19
CA GLN A 142 13.59 -4.48 -18.39
C GLN A 142 12.13 -4.56 -18.85
N LEU A 143 11.29 -3.65 -18.38
CA LEU A 143 9.89 -3.57 -18.76
C LEU A 143 9.70 -3.10 -20.22
N ASP A 144 10.52 -2.17 -20.73
CA ASP A 144 10.48 -1.75 -22.14
C ASP A 144 10.67 -2.94 -23.10
N ALA A 145 11.43 -3.95 -22.70
CA ALA A 145 11.68 -5.15 -23.51
C ALA A 145 10.46 -6.09 -23.59
N VAL A 146 9.51 -5.99 -22.67
CA VAL A 146 8.37 -6.90 -22.54
C VAL A 146 7.01 -6.22 -22.78
N LEU A 147 6.99 -4.90 -23.03
CA LEU A 147 5.77 -4.16 -23.41
C LEU A 147 4.99 -4.80 -24.57
N PRO A 148 5.62 -5.32 -25.65
CA PRO A 148 4.88 -5.98 -26.72
C PRO A 148 4.12 -7.22 -26.23
N LEU A 149 4.69 -7.96 -25.29
CA LEU A 149 4.13 -9.21 -24.75
C LEU A 149 2.93 -8.92 -23.85
N ILE A 150 3.00 -7.83 -23.08
CA ILE A 150 1.88 -7.32 -22.28
C ILE A 150 0.71 -6.91 -23.19
N TRP A 151 1.00 -6.24 -24.31
CA TRP A 151 -0.02 -5.85 -25.29
C TRP A 151 -0.70 -7.08 -25.92
N ASP A 152 0.08 -8.08 -26.31
CA ASP A 152 -0.45 -9.32 -26.87
C ASP A 152 -1.34 -10.07 -25.87
N ALA A 153 -0.92 -10.14 -24.60
CA ALA A 153 -1.71 -10.76 -23.53
C ALA A 153 -3.01 -10.00 -23.28
N GLN A 154 -2.97 -8.66 -23.28
CA GLN A 154 -4.15 -7.82 -23.12
C GLN A 154 -5.15 -8.00 -24.27
N MET A 155 -4.68 -8.00 -25.53
CA MET A 155 -5.54 -8.25 -26.70
C MET A 155 -6.26 -9.59 -26.62
N GLN A 156 -5.57 -10.65 -26.19
CA GLN A 156 -6.20 -11.96 -26.02
C GLN A 156 -7.29 -11.94 -24.94
N LEU A 157 -7.05 -11.27 -23.81
CA LEU A 157 -8.05 -11.12 -22.74
C LEU A 157 -9.27 -10.33 -23.19
N ASP A 158 -9.07 -9.26 -23.96
CA ASP A 158 -10.17 -8.46 -24.50
C ASP A 158 -11.01 -9.29 -25.47
N ILE A 159 -10.38 -10.08 -26.35
CA ILE A 159 -11.07 -11.01 -27.25
C ILE A 159 -11.89 -12.04 -26.45
N MET A 160 -11.34 -12.64 -25.39
CA MET A 160 -12.06 -13.60 -24.54
C MET A 160 -13.23 -12.97 -23.79
N ALA A 161 -13.05 -11.74 -23.29
CA ALA A 161 -14.09 -10.99 -22.60
C ALA A 161 -15.24 -10.57 -23.55
N GLU A 162 -14.93 -10.23 -24.81
CA GLU A 162 -15.92 -9.94 -25.85
C GLU A 162 -16.65 -11.21 -26.34
N SER A 163 -15.96 -12.35 -26.35
CA SER A 163 -16.51 -13.67 -26.71
C SER A 163 -17.54 -14.18 -25.71
N SER A 164 -17.38 -13.81 -24.43
CA SER A 164 -18.32 -14.15 -23.34
C SER A 164 -19.69 -13.45 -23.48
N ASN A 165 -19.84 -12.51 -24.41
CA ASN A 165 -21.10 -11.78 -24.69
C ASN A 165 -21.87 -12.27 -25.91
N ASN A 166 -21.40 -13.29 -26.65
CA ASN A 166 -22.12 -13.85 -27.80
C ASN A 166 -22.24 -15.38 -27.67
N GLU A 167 -23.48 -15.89 -27.64
CA GLU A 167 -23.87 -17.30 -27.50
C GLU A 167 -23.43 -18.24 -28.66
N VAL A 168 -22.32 -17.96 -29.37
CA VAL A 168 -21.87 -18.70 -30.56
C VAL A 168 -20.61 -19.55 -30.29
N GLU A 169 -20.18 -19.62 -29.03
CA GLU A 169 -18.90 -20.21 -28.58
C GLU A 169 -18.63 -21.65 -29.05
N GLN A 170 -19.66 -22.45 -29.34
CA GLN A 170 -19.44 -23.85 -29.76
C GLN A 170 -19.14 -24.03 -31.25
N GLN A 171 -19.25 -23.00 -32.10
CA GLN A 171 -19.04 -23.14 -33.55
C GLN A 171 -17.70 -22.58 -34.04
N LEU A 172 -17.07 -21.62 -33.34
CA LEU A 172 -15.78 -21.05 -33.77
C LEU A 172 -14.55 -21.83 -33.27
N GLU A 173 -14.64 -22.55 -32.14
CA GLU A 173 -13.51 -23.35 -31.63
C GLU A 173 -13.08 -24.48 -32.58
N GLN A 174 -14.00 -24.98 -33.42
CA GLN A 174 -13.69 -26.04 -34.39
C GLN A 174 -12.99 -25.53 -35.65
N GLU A 175 -13.17 -24.26 -36.04
CA GLU A 175 -12.55 -23.68 -37.23
C GLU A 175 -11.16 -23.08 -36.94
N LEU A 176 -10.96 -22.51 -35.76
CA LEU A 176 -9.67 -21.91 -35.36
C LEU A 176 -8.58 -22.95 -35.03
N SER A 177 -8.97 -24.20 -34.76
CA SER A 177 -8.06 -25.31 -34.46
C SER A 177 -7.24 -25.82 -35.66
N GLN A 178 -7.51 -25.36 -36.90
CA GLN A 178 -6.81 -25.84 -38.10
C GLN A 178 -5.81 -24.85 -38.72
N GLN A 179 -5.65 -23.63 -38.17
CA GLN A 179 -4.79 -22.61 -38.79
C GLN A 179 -3.61 -22.08 -37.95
N ASN A 180 -3.49 -22.46 -36.67
CA ASN A 180 -2.42 -21.94 -35.78
C ASN A 180 -1.22 -22.91 -35.64
N GLU A 181 -0.55 -23.25 -36.74
CA GLU A 181 0.69 -24.06 -36.69
C GLU A 181 2.01 -23.28 -36.91
N GLU A 182 2.02 -21.94 -37.03
CA GLU A 182 3.29 -21.20 -37.29
C GLU A 182 3.55 -19.92 -36.47
N LEU A 183 2.81 -19.64 -35.41
CA LEU A 183 3.16 -18.58 -34.45
C LEU A 183 3.14 -19.17 -33.04
N GLN A 184 4.33 -19.36 -32.45
CA GLN A 184 4.49 -19.69 -31.02
C GLN A 184 4.04 -18.48 -30.18
N MET A 185 2.73 -18.38 -29.97
CA MET A 185 2.13 -17.40 -29.06
C MET A 185 2.19 -17.95 -27.61
N PRO A 186 2.45 -17.09 -26.60
CA PRO A 186 2.44 -17.49 -25.20
C PRO A 186 1.04 -17.99 -24.79
N GLN A 187 0.99 -19.12 -24.08
CA GLN A 187 -0.25 -19.79 -23.67
C GLN A 187 -0.75 -19.18 -22.35
N ILE A 188 -1.84 -18.40 -22.40
CA ILE A 188 -2.57 -17.95 -21.20
C ILE A 188 -3.51 -19.09 -20.78
N THR A 189 -3.04 -20.08 -20.02
CA THR A 189 -3.90 -21.22 -19.63
C THR A 189 -3.89 -21.58 -18.14
N SER A 190 -3.19 -20.82 -17.30
CA SER A 190 -3.12 -21.08 -15.86
C SER A 190 -3.75 -19.96 -15.04
N SER A 191 -4.62 -20.34 -14.10
CA SER A 191 -5.25 -19.42 -13.13
C SER A 191 -4.19 -18.79 -12.22
N PHE A 192 -4.33 -17.51 -11.88
CA PHE A 192 -3.49 -16.80 -10.90
C PHE A 192 -3.32 -17.59 -9.60
N PHE A 193 -4.42 -18.18 -9.12
CA PHE A 193 -4.40 -18.97 -7.90
C PHE A 193 -3.58 -20.24 -8.03
N ASP A 194 -3.60 -20.91 -9.18
CA ASP A 194 -2.85 -22.16 -9.36
C ASP A 194 -1.34 -21.89 -9.46
N LEU A 195 -0.95 -20.73 -9.98
CA LEU A 195 0.45 -20.34 -10.13
C LEU A 195 1.05 -19.74 -8.87
N TYR A 196 0.33 -18.83 -8.22
CA TYR A 196 0.91 -17.94 -7.22
C TYR A 196 0.24 -18.05 -5.85
N CYS A 197 -1.04 -18.47 -5.76
CA CYS A 197 -1.76 -18.56 -4.48
C CYS A 197 -2.52 -19.90 -4.33
N PRO A 198 -1.83 -21.06 -4.38
CA PRO A 198 -2.50 -22.36 -4.45
C PRO A 198 -3.32 -22.68 -3.20
N ASP A 199 -2.84 -22.21 -2.04
CA ASP A 199 -3.45 -22.45 -0.73
C ASP A 199 -4.58 -21.47 -0.38
N ALA A 200 -4.88 -20.49 -1.25
CA ALA A 200 -5.92 -19.50 -0.98
C ALA A 200 -7.32 -20.14 -0.88
N THR A 201 -8.00 -19.85 0.23
CA THR A 201 -9.37 -20.31 0.51
C THR A 201 -10.38 -19.67 -0.45
N PRO A 202 -11.56 -20.27 -0.67
CA PRO A 202 -12.59 -19.68 -1.53
C PRO A 202 -13.02 -18.27 -1.10
N GLU A 203 -13.03 -17.99 0.21
CA GLU A 203 -13.33 -16.66 0.76
C GLU A 203 -12.23 -15.65 0.41
N GLU A 204 -10.96 -16.01 0.59
CA GLU A 204 -9.84 -15.17 0.18
C GLU A 204 -9.84 -14.91 -1.33
N ARG A 205 -10.08 -15.95 -2.16
CA ARG A 205 -10.20 -15.81 -3.62
C ARG A 205 -11.30 -14.83 -4.02
N ALA A 206 -12.43 -14.82 -3.32
CA ALA A 206 -13.49 -13.84 -3.54
C ALA A 206 -13.03 -12.40 -3.21
N ILE A 207 -12.23 -12.24 -2.16
CA ILE A 207 -11.66 -10.93 -1.81
C ILE A 207 -10.62 -10.48 -2.85
N PHE A 208 -9.76 -11.37 -3.35
CA PHE A 208 -8.83 -11.06 -4.45
C PHE A 208 -9.57 -10.50 -5.68
N ARG A 209 -10.69 -11.13 -6.06
CA ARG A 209 -11.57 -10.66 -7.15
C ARG A 209 -12.18 -9.30 -6.86
N GLN A 210 -12.71 -9.15 -5.66
CA GLN A 210 -13.32 -7.90 -5.24
C GLN A 210 -12.30 -6.74 -5.26
N ARG A 211 -11.06 -6.99 -4.83
CA ARG A 211 -9.95 -6.01 -4.92
C ARG A 211 -9.70 -5.63 -6.38
N ALA A 212 -9.57 -6.60 -7.28
CA ALA A 212 -9.37 -6.35 -8.70
C ALA A 212 -10.51 -5.51 -9.32
N ASP A 213 -11.76 -5.84 -9.00
CA ASP A 213 -12.93 -5.11 -9.48
C ASP A 213 -12.99 -3.68 -8.94
N ASN A 214 -12.68 -3.48 -7.66
CA ASN A 214 -12.65 -2.16 -7.04
C ASN A 214 -11.61 -1.26 -7.70
N ILE A 215 -10.41 -1.81 -7.96
CA ILE A 215 -9.32 -1.12 -8.63
C ILE A 215 -9.71 -0.69 -10.06
N ARG A 216 -10.46 -1.55 -10.78
CA ARG A 216 -10.96 -1.24 -12.12
C ARG A 216 -12.03 -0.13 -12.14
N LYS A 217 -12.88 -0.04 -11.11
CA LYS A 217 -14.08 0.83 -11.08
C LYS A 217 -13.87 2.25 -10.53
N GLN A 218 -12.69 2.60 -10.04
CA GLN A 218 -12.43 3.88 -9.35
C GLN A 218 -12.46 5.16 -10.22
N THR A 219 -13.12 5.18 -11.38
CA THR A 219 -12.98 6.27 -12.38
C THR A 219 -14.11 7.32 -12.42
N GLU A 220 -15.22 7.20 -11.66
CA GLU A 220 -16.33 8.18 -11.81
C GLU A 220 -16.20 9.52 -11.08
N SER A 221 -15.14 9.77 -10.31
CA SER A 221 -14.83 11.13 -9.85
C SER A 221 -13.39 11.48 -10.17
N LEU A 222 -13.19 12.71 -10.69
CA LEU A 222 -11.95 13.49 -10.70
C LEU A 222 -11.06 13.46 -11.95
N LYS A 223 -11.52 14.11 -13.02
CA LYS A 223 -10.63 14.95 -13.85
C LYS A 223 -10.65 16.39 -13.33
N VAL A 224 -9.82 16.72 -12.35
CA VAL A 224 -9.30 18.09 -12.14
C VAL A 224 -7.91 17.98 -11.54
N THR A 225 -6.96 18.70 -12.12
CA THR A 225 -5.61 18.93 -11.62
C THR A 225 -5.63 19.63 -10.25
N ASN A 226 -5.84 18.85 -9.18
CA ASN A 226 -5.57 19.22 -7.79
C ASN A 226 -4.72 18.10 -7.17
N LYS A 227 -3.69 18.47 -6.40
CA LYS A 227 -2.83 17.54 -5.64
C LYS A 227 -3.74 16.60 -4.83
N LEU A 228 -3.80 15.32 -5.21
CA LEU A 228 -4.52 14.30 -4.45
C LEU A 228 -3.85 14.18 -3.07
N MET A 229 -4.66 14.13 -2.02
CA MET A 229 -4.17 13.95 -0.66
C MET A 229 -4.12 12.45 -0.35
N PRO A 230 -2.94 11.86 -0.10
CA PRO A 230 -2.84 10.48 0.33
C PRO A 230 -3.39 10.33 1.75
N MET A 231 -4.27 9.36 1.95
CA MET A 231 -4.98 9.12 3.20
C MET A 231 -4.83 7.66 3.62
N ALA A 232 -4.52 7.41 4.89
CA ALA A 232 -4.64 6.09 5.49
C ALA A 232 -6.05 5.88 6.03
N VAL A 233 -6.69 4.77 5.67
CA VAL A 233 -8.04 4.41 6.13
C VAL A 233 -7.92 3.45 7.31
N ILE A 234 -8.47 3.87 8.44
CA ILE A 234 -8.54 3.06 9.68
C ILE A 234 -9.99 2.85 10.10
N SER A 235 -10.23 1.84 10.94
CA SER A 235 -11.50 1.66 11.61
C SER A 235 -11.39 1.89 13.12
N LEU A 236 -12.39 2.59 13.65
CA LEU A 236 -12.61 2.82 15.07
C LEU A 236 -14.11 2.64 15.37
N SER A 237 -14.45 1.70 16.22
CA SER A 237 -15.82 1.42 16.68
C SER A 237 -16.82 1.27 15.51
N ASN A 238 -16.43 0.49 14.50
CA ASN A 238 -17.15 0.24 13.24
C ASN A 238 -17.36 1.46 12.32
N GLN A 239 -16.66 2.56 12.55
CA GLN A 239 -16.65 3.73 11.68
C GLN A 239 -15.29 3.85 10.98
N TYR A 240 -15.29 4.44 9.78
CA TYR A 240 -14.09 4.64 8.98
C TYR A 240 -13.55 6.05 9.15
N PHE A 241 -12.24 6.14 9.38
CA PHE A 241 -11.53 7.41 9.53
C PHE A 241 -10.37 7.49 8.56
N GLY A 242 -10.20 8.65 7.94
CA GLY A 242 -9.06 8.98 7.11
C GLY A 242 -8.03 9.77 7.92
N LEU A 243 -6.78 9.32 7.88
CA LEU A 243 -5.63 10.03 8.44
C LEU A 243 -4.77 10.55 7.28
N ASP A 244 -4.32 11.80 7.37
CA ASP A 244 -3.33 12.31 6.41
C ASP A 244 -2.06 11.47 6.50
N LEU A 245 -1.67 10.86 5.37
CA LEU A 245 -0.50 10.00 5.32
C LEU A 245 0.79 10.80 5.57
N GLU A 246 0.83 12.09 5.27
CA GLU A 246 1.98 12.96 5.56
C GLU A 246 2.25 13.05 7.08
N LEU A 247 1.25 12.80 7.93
CA LEU A 247 1.36 12.81 9.39
C LEU A 247 1.59 11.42 10.00
N VAL A 248 1.50 10.35 9.21
CA VAL A 248 1.68 8.98 9.68
C VAL A 248 3.15 8.60 9.60
N ARG A 249 3.72 8.23 10.75
CA ARG A 249 5.09 7.72 10.85
C ARG A 249 5.17 6.21 10.71
N ALA A 250 4.24 5.47 11.30
CA ALA A 250 4.28 4.01 11.28
C ALA A 250 2.91 3.36 11.48
N PHE A 251 2.71 2.18 10.89
CA PHE A 251 1.65 1.24 11.26
C PHE A 251 2.27 0.09 12.03
N THR A 252 1.77 -0.20 13.22
CA THR A 252 2.40 -1.19 14.10
C THR A 252 1.38 -1.89 14.99
N ASN A 253 1.83 -2.94 15.69
CA ASN A 253 1.06 -3.55 16.75
C ASN A 253 1.66 -3.14 18.10
N ILE A 254 0.79 -2.88 19.07
CA ILE A 254 1.19 -2.50 20.42
C ILE A 254 2.02 -3.64 21.03
N SER A 255 3.25 -3.33 21.42
CA SER A 255 4.15 -4.24 22.12
C SER A 255 4.67 -3.62 23.40
N ASN A 256 4.97 -4.45 24.42
CA ASN A 256 5.57 -4.00 25.68
C ASN A 256 4.88 -2.77 26.32
N LEU A 257 3.54 -2.80 26.36
CA LEU A 257 2.72 -1.73 26.92
C LEU A 257 3.05 -1.49 28.40
N THR A 258 3.57 -0.30 28.70
CA THR A 258 3.93 0.14 30.04
C THR A 258 2.97 1.25 30.49
N PRO A 259 2.06 0.98 31.44
CA PRO A 259 1.12 2.00 31.94
C PRO A 259 1.86 3.18 32.56
N ILE A 260 1.35 4.40 32.33
CA ILE A 260 1.89 5.61 32.95
C ILE A 260 1.05 5.96 34.18
N PRO A 261 1.64 6.02 35.39
CA PRO A 261 0.91 6.42 36.59
C PRO A 261 0.32 7.82 36.48
N CYS A 262 -0.84 8.04 37.10
CA CYS A 262 -1.47 9.37 37.23
C CYS A 262 -1.85 10.05 35.90
N CYS A 263 -1.83 9.35 34.77
CA CYS A 263 -2.32 9.89 33.52
C CYS A 263 -3.85 9.76 33.37
N PRO A 264 -4.49 10.66 32.60
CA PRO A 264 -5.89 10.53 32.26
C PRO A 264 -6.21 9.25 31.48
N ASN A 265 -7.48 8.82 31.51
CA ASN A 265 -7.93 7.56 30.89
C ASN A 265 -7.70 7.45 29.37
N HIS A 266 -7.48 8.56 28.66
CA HIS A 266 -7.14 8.52 27.23
C HIS A 266 -5.67 8.16 26.99
N ILE A 267 -4.80 8.21 28.00
CA ILE A 267 -3.42 7.73 27.89
C ILE A 267 -3.40 6.25 28.27
N VAL A 268 -3.20 5.40 27.28
CA VAL A 268 -3.18 3.94 27.45
C VAL A 268 -1.88 3.50 28.12
N GLY A 269 -0.78 4.16 27.78
CA GLY A 269 0.55 3.88 28.31
C GLY A 269 1.63 4.28 27.31
N ASN A 270 2.84 3.78 27.53
CA ASN A 270 3.95 3.90 26.60
C ASN A 270 4.26 2.54 25.97
N MET A 271 4.76 2.56 24.74
CA MET A 271 5.46 1.43 24.15
C MET A 271 6.83 1.86 23.67
N ASN A 272 7.74 0.90 23.59
CA ASN A 272 9.01 1.12 22.90
C ASN A 272 8.78 0.78 21.43
N LEU A 273 8.81 1.80 20.57
CA LEU A 273 8.91 1.60 19.14
C LEU A 273 10.36 1.86 18.75
N ARG A 274 11.08 0.76 18.50
CA ARG A 274 12.40 0.83 17.84
C ARG A 274 13.47 1.66 18.58
N GLY A 275 13.43 1.65 19.91
CA GLY A 275 14.35 2.41 20.77
C GLY A 275 13.79 3.75 21.23
N GLU A 276 12.71 4.23 20.61
CA GLU A 276 12.00 5.44 21.01
C GLU A 276 10.77 5.12 21.86
N ILE A 277 10.52 5.96 22.87
CA ILE A 277 9.35 5.84 23.72
C ILE A 277 8.20 6.57 23.04
N VAL A 278 7.18 5.83 22.63
CA VAL A 278 5.96 6.37 22.01
C VAL A 278 4.81 6.25 23.01
N THR A 279 4.13 7.38 23.27
CA THR A 279 2.93 7.41 24.11
C THR A 279 1.70 7.01 23.31
N LEU A 280 0.96 6.04 23.83
CA LEU A 280 -0.27 5.53 23.25
C LEU A 280 -1.47 6.32 23.79
N VAL A 281 -2.23 6.91 22.86
CA VAL A 281 -3.34 7.82 23.15
C VAL A 281 -4.61 7.31 22.46
N ASP A 282 -5.61 6.92 23.26
CA ASP A 282 -6.93 6.52 22.75
C ASP A 282 -7.79 7.76 22.45
N ILE A 283 -7.98 8.01 21.16
CA ILE A 283 -8.75 9.14 20.65
C ILE A 283 -10.26 8.90 20.64
N ARG A 284 -10.74 7.68 20.92
CA ARG A 284 -12.18 7.35 20.89
C ARG A 284 -13.00 8.26 21.80
N ASN A 285 -12.48 8.56 22.99
CA ASN A 285 -13.14 9.47 23.93
C ASN A 285 -13.30 10.89 23.37
N VAL A 286 -12.28 11.38 22.64
CA VAL A 286 -12.30 12.71 22.01
C VAL A 286 -13.29 12.75 20.85
N LEU A 287 -13.44 11.64 20.15
CA LEU A 287 -14.39 11.45 19.04
C LEU A 287 -15.80 11.02 19.50
N ASN A 288 -16.05 10.93 20.81
CA ASN A 288 -17.31 10.45 21.39
C ASN A 288 -17.70 9.03 20.92
N LEU A 289 -16.70 8.17 20.70
CA LEU A 289 -16.88 6.77 20.29
C LEU A 289 -16.85 5.83 21.51
N PRO A 290 -17.52 4.67 21.43
CA PRO A 290 -17.41 3.63 22.45
C PRO A 290 -15.95 3.18 22.57
N THR A 291 -15.41 3.17 23.79
CA THR A 291 -14.07 2.64 24.07
C THR A 291 -14.03 1.12 23.91
N THR A 292 -13.07 0.62 23.16
CA THR A 292 -12.76 -0.82 23.06
C THR A 292 -11.55 -1.16 23.94
N PRO A 293 -11.45 -2.39 24.47
CA PRO A 293 -10.29 -2.78 25.25
C PRO A 293 -9.04 -2.82 24.36
N ILE A 294 -8.02 -2.06 24.75
CA ILE A 294 -6.73 -1.99 24.06
C ILE A 294 -5.75 -2.90 24.80
N SER A 295 -5.12 -3.82 24.06
CA SER A 295 -4.18 -4.79 24.61
C SER A 295 -2.90 -4.90 23.78
N VAL A 296 -1.91 -5.61 24.31
CA VAL A 296 -0.75 -6.02 23.53
C VAL A 296 -1.23 -6.81 22.30
N GLY A 297 -0.68 -6.49 21.13
CA GLY A 297 -1.08 -7.05 19.84
C GLY A 297 -2.18 -6.27 19.12
N SER A 298 -2.86 -5.32 19.77
CA SER A 298 -3.81 -4.44 19.07
C SER A 298 -3.07 -3.54 18.07
N PRO A 299 -3.65 -3.26 16.88
CA PRO A 299 -3.06 -2.33 15.92
C PRO A 299 -2.99 -0.90 16.46
N ALA A 300 -1.97 -0.16 16.05
CA ALA A 300 -1.80 1.25 16.32
C ALA A 300 -1.17 1.98 15.13
N VAL A 301 -1.55 3.23 14.95
CA VAL A 301 -0.94 4.15 13.98
C VAL A 301 -0.12 5.17 14.75
N VAL A 302 1.19 5.20 14.50
CA VAL A 302 2.07 6.24 15.05
C VAL A 302 2.03 7.43 14.12
N VAL A 303 1.68 8.58 14.69
CA VAL A 303 1.57 9.85 13.99
C VAL A 303 2.54 10.85 14.60
N GLN A 304 2.98 11.79 13.78
CA GLN A 304 3.80 12.90 14.20
C GLN A 304 3.17 14.21 13.72
N VAL A 305 2.94 15.12 14.67
CA VAL A 305 2.53 16.50 14.38
C VAL A 305 3.50 17.41 15.10
N ASP A 306 4.23 18.23 14.33
CA ASP A 306 5.32 19.06 14.83
C ASP A 306 6.32 18.21 15.65
N ASP A 307 6.54 18.56 16.92
CA ASP A 307 7.43 17.86 17.85
C ASP A 307 6.73 16.73 18.64
N ILE A 308 5.43 16.49 18.41
CA ILE A 308 4.63 15.52 19.15
C ILE A 308 4.55 14.21 18.36
N VAL A 309 5.13 13.14 18.92
CA VAL A 309 4.99 11.76 18.42
C VAL A 309 4.02 11.00 19.34
N ALA A 310 2.94 10.49 18.76
CA ALA A 310 1.93 9.73 19.50
C ALA A 310 1.50 8.49 18.72
N GLY A 311 1.25 7.39 19.42
CA GLY A 311 0.62 6.20 18.86
C GLY A 311 -0.88 6.21 19.14
N LEU A 312 -1.67 5.92 18.12
CA LEU A 312 -3.13 5.91 18.18
C LEU A 312 -3.60 4.46 18.07
N PRO A 313 -4.11 3.83 19.14
CA PRO A 313 -4.66 2.48 19.06
C PRO A 313 -5.91 2.44 18.20
N VAL A 314 -5.92 1.61 17.17
CA VAL A 314 -7.03 1.46 16.21
C VAL A 314 -7.60 0.06 16.24
N ASP A 315 -8.81 -0.13 15.73
CA ASP A 315 -9.36 -1.49 15.61
C ASP A 315 -8.70 -2.22 14.44
N GLN A 316 -8.64 -1.56 13.27
CA GLN A 316 -7.93 -2.08 12.08
C GLN A 316 -7.35 -0.94 11.24
N VAL A 317 -6.25 -1.25 10.54
CA VAL A 317 -5.73 -0.47 9.42
C VAL A 317 -6.19 -1.18 8.16
N LEU A 318 -6.87 -0.48 7.26
CA LEU A 318 -7.56 -1.10 6.12
C LEU A 318 -6.75 -0.98 4.84
N GLU A 319 -6.60 0.24 4.32
CA GLU A 319 -5.88 0.52 3.09
C GLU A 319 -5.46 2.00 3.02
N MET A 320 -4.69 2.36 2.01
CA MET A 320 -4.35 3.74 1.68
C MET A 320 -5.16 4.16 0.46
N THR A 321 -5.71 5.37 0.46
CA THR A 321 -6.52 5.90 -0.62
C THR A 321 -6.15 7.35 -0.91
N TYR A 322 -6.53 7.86 -2.07
CA TYR A 322 -6.31 9.25 -2.44
C TYR A 322 -7.62 10.01 -2.39
N LEU A 323 -7.64 11.09 -1.62
CA LEU A 323 -8.76 11.98 -1.52
C LEU A 323 -8.52 13.22 -2.38
N ASN A 324 -9.49 13.60 -3.21
CA ASN A 324 -9.49 14.95 -3.75
C ASN A 324 -10.13 15.90 -2.74
N PRO A 325 -9.51 17.05 -2.46
CA PRO A 325 -10.08 18.04 -1.54
C PRO A 325 -11.49 18.49 -1.93
N THR A 326 -11.84 18.41 -3.21
CA THR A 326 -13.15 18.80 -3.75
C THR A 326 -14.25 17.78 -3.38
N ASP A 327 -13.90 16.51 -3.17
CA ASP A 327 -14.84 15.47 -2.74
C ASP A 327 -15.10 15.53 -1.24
N MET A 328 -14.30 16.30 -0.51
CA MET A 328 -14.48 16.51 0.92
C MET A 328 -15.62 17.49 1.17
N THR A 329 -16.67 17.02 1.83
CA THR A 329 -17.71 17.88 2.37
C THR A 329 -17.23 18.46 3.70
N SER A 330 -17.02 19.78 3.75
CA SER A 330 -16.64 20.47 4.99
C SER A 330 -17.81 20.53 5.95
N LEU A 331 -17.57 20.25 7.24
CA LEU A 331 -18.57 20.23 8.32
C LEU A 331 -18.93 21.64 8.85
N SER A 332 -18.78 22.67 8.02
CA SER A 332 -18.96 24.06 8.45
C SER A 332 -20.45 24.42 8.63
N GLY A 333 -20.95 24.46 9.87
CA GLY A 333 -22.13 25.28 10.22
C GLY A 333 -23.23 24.66 11.10
N ILE A 334 -23.08 23.47 11.65
CA ILE A 334 -24.06 22.90 12.59
C ILE A 334 -23.46 22.93 14.00
N LEU A 335 -24.26 23.31 15.00
CA LEU A 335 -23.91 23.24 16.43
C LEU A 335 -23.44 21.81 16.74
N SER A 336 -22.13 21.60 16.71
CA SER A 336 -21.58 20.26 16.64
C SER A 336 -21.38 19.66 18.02
N ASP A 337 -21.78 18.40 18.15
CA ASP A 337 -21.35 17.53 19.24
C ASP A 337 -19.81 17.54 19.33
N PHE A 338 -19.27 17.33 20.53
CA PHE A 338 -17.84 17.48 20.87
C PHE A 338 -16.85 16.77 19.91
N GLY A 339 -17.29 15.82 19.08
CA GLY A 339 -16.48 15.07 18.12
C GLY A 339 -16.25 15.75 16.75
N GLU A 340 -17.21 16.54 16.21
CA GLU A 340 -17.07 17.05 14.83
C GLU A 340 -16.04 18.18 14.71
N GLN A 341 -15.69 18.83 15.83
CA GLN A 341 -14.62 19.83 15.83
C GLN A 341 -13.25 19.25 15.49
N TYR A 342 -13.07 17.92 15.60
CA TYR A 342 -11.83 17.22 15.30
C TYR A 342 -11.82 16.59 13.91
N LEU A 343 -12.82 16.92 13.09
CA LEU A 343 -12.94 16.47 11.71
C LEU A 343 -12.65 17.63 10.76
N GLN A 344 -11.82 17.38 9.74
CA GLN A 344 -11.62 18.34 8.63
C GLN A 344 -12.82 18.34 7.69
N GLY A 345 -13.46 17.18 7.55
CA GLY A 345 -14.64 16.97 6.72
C GLY A 345 -14.99 15.49 6.59
N THR A 346 -15.88 15.19 5.66
CA THR A 346 -16.30 13.82 5.35
C THR A 346 -16.22 13.55 3.86
N ALA A 347 -15.89 12.33 3.50
CA ALA A 347 -15.85 11.86 2.12
C ALA A 347 -16.51 10.49 1.98
N PHE A 348 -16.55 9.96 0.76
CA PHE A 348 -16.97 8.60 0.50
C PHE A 348 -15.79 7.71 0.19
N PHE A 349 -15.81 6.51 0.77
CA PHE A 349 -14.87 5.45 0.53
C PHE A 349 -15.66 4.14 0.39
N GLN A 350 -15.62 3.53 -0.80
CA GLN A 350 -16.36 2.29 -1.11
C GLN A 350 -17.85 2.36 -0.71
N GLU A 351 -18.53 3.44 -1.10
CA GLU A 351 -19.94 3.74 -0.76
C GLU A 351 -20.22 3.94 0.75
N LYS A 352 -19.18 3.96 1.59
CA LYS A 352 -19.28 4.22 3.02
C LYS A 352 -18.74 5.60 3.35
N MET A 353 -19.24 6.16 4.45
CA MET A 353 -18.78 7.46 4.94
C MET A 353 -17.38 7.33 5.57
N LEU A 354 -16.45 8.16 5.10
CA LEU A 354 -15.10 8.30 5.62
C LEU A 354 -14.98 9.65 6.32
N ASN A 355 -14.68 9.63 7.62
CA ASN A 355 -14.48 10.85 8.42
C ASN A 355 -13.01 11.25 8.39
N ILE A 356 -12.69 12.44 7.91
CA ILE A 356 -11.30 12.90 7.78
C ILE A 356 -10.86 13.56 9.10
N LEU A 357 -9.89 12.96 9.79
CA LEU A 357 -9.44 13.45 11.10
C LEU A 357 -8.47 14.63 10.97
N ASP A 358 -8.69 15.64 11.80
CA ASP A 358 -7.75 16.74 12.03
C ASP A 358 -6.77 16.34 13.14
N LEU A 359 -5.76 15.53 12.79
CA LEU A 359 -4.76 15.05 13.74
C LEU A 359 -4.02 16.20 14.47
N PRO A 360 -3.59 17.28 13.79
CA PRO A 360 -2.97 18.41 14.48
C PRO A 360 -3.88 18.99 15.55
N LYS A 361 -5.16 19.18 15.25
CA LYS A 361 -6.13 19.69 16.22
C LYS A 361 -6.42 18.71 17.35
N ILE A 362 -6.51 17.41 17.07
CA ILE A 362 -6.71 16.39 18.10
C ILE A 362 -5.54 16.42 19.10
N LEU A 363 -4.29 16.43 18.62
CA LEU A 363 -3.11 16.33 19.47
C LEU A 363 -2.78 17.63 20.21
N THR A 364 -3.07 18.80 19.62
CA THR A 364 -2.74 20.11 20.22
C THR A 364 -3.89 20.74 21.01
N GLN A 365 -5.15 20.55 20.57
CA GLN A 365 -6.34 21.18 21.17
C GLN A 365 -7.26 20.18 21.85
N GLY A 366 -7.13 18.89 21.55
CA GLY A 366 -7.77 17.87 22.35
C GLY A 366 -7.33 18.02 23.80
N LYS A 367 -8.18 17.65 24.76
CA LYS A 367 -7.80 17.55 26.18
C LYS A 367 -6.76 16.44 26.45
N LEU A 368 -5.94 16.13 25.46
CA LEU A 368 -4.94 15.08 25.41
C LEU A 368 -3.62 15.52 26.05
N ALA A 369 -3.35 16.83 26.08
CA ALA A 369 -2.20 17.40 26.79
C ALA A 369 -2.37 17.27 28.32
N VAL A 370 -1.39 16.64 28.96
CA VAL A 370 -1.28 16.60 30.43
C VAL A 370 -0.41 17.78 30.84
N ASN A 371 -1.04 18.84 31.35
CA ASN A 371 -0.29 19.94 31.97
C ASN A 371 0.21 19.48 33.34
N GLU A 372 1.52 19.62 33.59
CA GLU A 372 2.08 19.53 34.94
C GLU A 372 1.56 20.72 35.76
N GLU A 373 0.40 20.58 36.40
CA GLU A 373 0.08 21.37 37.58
C GLU A 373 0.58 20.60 38.80
N VAL A 374 1.72 21.05 39.34
CA VAL A 374 2.33 20.59 40.59
C VAL A 374 1.55 21.10 41.80
#